data_AF-A0A3E3EFJ2-F1
#
_entry.id   AF-A0A3E3EFJ2-F1
#
_cell.length_a   1.000
_cell.length_b   1.000
_cell.length_c   1.000
_cell.angle_alpha   90.00
_cell.angle_beta   90.00
_cell.angle_gamma   90.00
#
_symmetry.space_group_name_H-M   'P 1'
#
loop_
_entity.id
_entity.type
_entity.pdbx_description
1 polymer ?
#
loop_
_entity_poly.entity_id
_entity_poly.type
_entity_poly.pdbx_seq_one_letter_code
_entity_poly.pdbx_strand_id
1 'polypeptide(L)'
;MSYSVVWILFLGGCLFLMYFYSGKMRQVKKYQKQQRAAYEENRVKYNHFTSEVFDQTPDEELTHAVLFHLLAKEDKLYEGEEITGTLIDVMTPSELLIYTIYQVELSMEGGRGSLHSFFIKEPYCLYRPYAIKAFEAVDCHEIAELMTAAEKLAVMIENEEEIELDEDSDYGKYNFSDFTSSLLSMLKSSGIVNKAAKFIRENKNDFIDLEVTTDEQTTGTEV
;
A
#
# COMPACT_ATOMS: atom_id res chain seq x y z
N MET A 1 -4.70 -6.54 59.69
CA MET A 1 -4.05 -5.50 58.86
C MET A 1 -5.03 -4.35 58.73
N SER A 2 -4.64 -3.11 59.07
CA SER A 2 -5.53 -1.96 58.95
C SER A 2 -5.74 -1.62 57.47
N TYR A 3 -6.96 -1.19 57.10
CA TYR A 3 -7.31 -0.79 55.74
C TYR A 3 -6.31 0.18 55.10
N SER A 4 -5.64 1.01 55.91
CA SER A 4 -4.61 1.96 55.50
C SER A 4 -3.39 1.31 54.84
N VAL A 5 -2.97 0.11 55.27
CA VAL A 5 -1.79 -0.59 54.70
C VAL A 5 -2.10 -1.11 53.29
N VAL A 6 -3.33 -1.58 53.05
CA VAL A 6 -3.77 -2.06 51.74
C VAL A 6 -3.81 -0.91 50.72
N TRP A 7 -4.31 0.26 51.11
CA TRP A 7 -4.33 1.44 50.25
C TRP A 7 -2.94 1.97 49.91
N ILE A 8 -1.98 1.92 50.84
CA ILE A 8 -0.59 2.32 50.60
C ILE A 8 0.07 1.38 49.58
N LEU A 9 -0.12 0.07 49.72
CA LEU A 9 0.41 -0.91 48.76
C LEU A 9 -0.24 -0.78 47.38
N PHE A 10 -1.55 -0.52 47.32
CA PHE A 10 -2.26 -0.27 46.07
C PHE A 10 -1.77 1.00 45.37
N LEU A 11 -1.66 2.12 46.08
CA LEU A 11 -1.10 3.38 45.54
C LEU A 11 0.35 3.19 45.07
N GLY A 12 1.18 2.46 45.82
CA GLY A 12 2.53 2.11 45.40
C GLY A 12 2.55 1.30 44.10
N GLY A 13 1.65 0.33 43.96
CA GLY A 13 1.47 -0.44 42.72
C GLY A 13 1.03 0.42 41.54
N CYS A 14 0.07 1.34 41.72
CA CYS A 14 -0.37 2.26 40.69
C CYS A 14 0.75 3.21 40.23
N LEU A 15 1.53 3.76 41.17
CA LEU A 15 2.68 4.62 40.87
C LEU A 15 3.77 3.86 40.10
N PHE A 16 4.05 2.61 40.47
CA PHE A 16 4.99 1.75 39.76
C PHE A 16 4.54 1.46 38.32
N LEU A 17 3.25 1.11 38.12
CA LEU A 17 2.68 0.91 36.79
C LEU A 17 2.77 2.21 35.96
N MET A 18 2.37 3.36 36.51
CA MET A 18 2.44 4.64 35.79
C MET A 18 3.88 4.97 35.37
N TYR A 19 4.87 4.76 36.24
CA TYR A 19 6.28 4.96 35.90
C TYR A 19 6.72 4.04 34.73
N PHE A 20 6.42 2.74 34.82
CA PHE A 20 6.78 1.76 33.79
C PHE A 20 6.11 2.06 32.43
N TYR A 21 4.80 2.34 32.44
CA TYR A 21 4.06 2.68 31.22
C TYR A 21 4.49 4.04 30.63
N SER A 22 4.89 5.01 31.45
CA SER A 22 5.39 6.30 30.96
C SER A 22 6.69 6.16 30.14
N GLY A 23 7.59 5.25 30.55
CA GLY A 23 8.81 4.94 29.81
C GLY A 23 8.51 4.30 28.46
N LYS A 24 7.63 3.29 28.45
CA LYS A 24 7.18 2.62 27.21
C LYS A 24 6.48 3.58 26.25
N MET A 25 5.59 4.45 26.75
CA MET A 25 4.93 5.48 25.95
C MET A 25 5.93 6.48 25.34
N ARG A 26 6.97 6.88 26.07
CA ARG A 26 8.00 7.79 25.52
C ARG A 26 8.78 7.14 24.39
N GLN A 27 9.11 5.85 24.48
CA GLN A 27 9.78 5.12 23.40
C GLN A 27 8.89 5.00 22.17
N VAL A 28 7.61 4.64 22.35
CA VAL A 28 6.62 4.59 21.26
C VAL A 28 6.49 5.96 20.57
N LYS A 29 6.37 7.05 21.35
CA LYS A 29 6.28 8.41 20.79
C LYS A 29 7.54 8.81 20.01
N LYS A 30 8.73 8.45 20.50
CA LYS A 30 9.99 8.72 19.78
C LYS A 30 10.05 7.96 18.46
N TYR A 31 9.70 6.67 18.48
CA TYR A 31 9.66 5.82 17.29
C TYR A 31 8.64 6.33 16.26
N GLN A 32 7.43 6.70 16.70
CA GLN A 32 6.42 7.33 15.84
C GLN A 32 6.91 8.65 15.24
N LYS A 33 7.60 9.49 16.02
CA LYS A 33 8.16 10.75 15.53
C LYS A 33 9.24 10.51 14.46
N GLN A 34 10.11 9.52 14.67
CA GLN A 34 11.13 9.15 13.69
C GLN A 34 10.51 8.61 12.40
N GLN A 35 9.51 7.73 12.49
CA GLN A 35 8.79 7.23 11.32
C GLN A 35 8.11 8.35 10.54
N ARG A 36 7.44 9.29 11.23
CA ARG A 36 6.83 10.45 10.57
C ARG A 36 7.85 11.34 9.88
N ALA A 37 9.01 11.56 10.51
CA ALA A 37 10.07 12.35 9.89
C ALA A 37 10.62 11.69 8.63
N ALA A 38 10.87 10.37 8.67
CA ALA A 38 11.34 9.61 7.50
C ALA A 38 10.28 9.56 6.39
N TYR A 39 9.01 9.41 6.74
CA TYR A 39 7.91 9.47 5.78
C TYR A 39 7.84 10.85 5.09
N GLU A 40 7.93 11.92 5.86
CA GLU A 40 7.91 13.30 5.32
C GLU A 40 9.10 13.56 4.41
N GLU A 41 10.29 13.12 4.81
CA GLU A 41 11.52 13.24 4.01
C GLU A 41 11.38 12.51 2.68
N ASN A 42 10.92 11.25 2.68
CA ASN A 42 10.70 10.49 1.46
C ASN A 42 9.59 11.07 0.59
N ARG A 43 8.50 11.55 1.20
CA ARG A 43 7.41 12.21 0.49
C ARG A 43 7.90 13.43 -0.27
N VAL A 44 8.70 14.29 0.37
CA VAL A 44 9.29 15.47 -0.29
C VAL A 44 10.28 15.05 -1.37
N LYS A 45 11.14 14.06 -1.10
CA LYS A 45 12.16 13.57 -2.05
C LYS A 45 11.55 13.04 -3.34
N TYR A 46 10.45 12.27 -3.25
CA TYR A 46 9.85 11.57 -4.38
C TYR A 46 8.59 12.26 -4.93
N ASN A 47 8.24 13.46 -4.46
CA ASN A 47 7.10 14.22 -4.98
C ASN A 47 7.26 14.55 -6.48
N HIS A 48 8.50 14.77 -6.93
CA HIS A 48 8.83 14.98 -8.35
C HIS A 48 9.79 13.91 -8.80
N PHE A 49 9.27 12.90 -9.48
CA PHE A 49 10.04 11.71 -9.84
C PHE A 49 10.58 11.87 -11.26
N THR A 50 11.63 12.69 -11.40
CA THR A 50 12.25 12.98 -12.70
C THR A 50 13.04 11.77 -13.22
N SER A 51 13.39 11.81 -14.50
CA SER A 51 14.24 10.80 -15.14
C SER A 51 15.56 10.59 -14.40
N GLU A 52 16.19 11.67 -13.93
CA GLU A 52 17.45 11.62 -13.16
C GLU A 52 17.26 10.96 -11.79
N VAL A 53 16.22 11.36 -11.03
CA VAL A 53 15.94 10.77 -9.71
C VAL A 53 15.63 9.28 -9.85
N PHE A 54 14.88 8.89 -10.88
CA PHE A 54 14.58 7.50 -11.18
C PHE A 54 15.86 6.69 -11.43
N ASP A 55 16.75 7.17 -12.30
CA ASP A 55 17.98 6.45 -12.68
C ASP A 55 18.96 6.29 -11.50
N GLN A 56 18.98 7.26 -10.58
CA GLN A 56 19.84 7.21 -9.39
C GLN A 56 19.26 6.39 -8.24
N THR A 57 17.94 6.14 -8.23
CA THR A 57 17.28 5.38 -7.16
C THR A 57 17.66 3.90 -7.27
N PRO A 58 18.23 3.24 -6.24
CA PRO A 58 18.54 1.80 -6.29
C PRO A 58 17.29 0.93 -6.41
N ASP A 59 17.41 -0.27 -7.00
CA ASP A 59 16.27 -1.19 -7.19
C ASP A 59 15.57 -1.58 -5.87
N GLU A 60 16.34 -1.71 -4.78
CA GLU A 60 15.83 -2.01 -3.43
C GLU A 60 14.92 -0.89 -2.88
N GLU A 61 15.12 0.34 -3.34
CA GLU A 61 14.36 1.52 -2.93
C GLU A 61 13.28 1.92 -3.96
N LEU A 62 13.40 1.46 -5.20
CA LEU A 62 12.64 1.95 -6.35
C LEU A 62 11.12 1.76 -6.19
N THR A 63 10.68 0.59 -5.72
CA THR A 63 9.25 0.35 -5.48
C THR A 63 8.70 1.31 -4.43
N HIS A 64 9.45 1.58 -3.35
CA HIS A 64 9.03 2.53 -2.32
C HIS A 64 9.01 3.96 -2.87
N ALA A 65 10.02 4.35 -3.65
CA ALA A 65 10.09 5.67 -4.28
C ALA A 65 8.89 5.94 -5.18
N VAL A 66 8.54 4.98 -6.04
CA VAL A 66 7.34 5.04 -6.89
C VAL A 66 6.07 5.14 -6.05
N LEU A 67 5.94 4.38 -4.97
CA LEU A 67 4.77 4.49 -4.10
C LEU A 67 4.64 5.87 -3.46
N PHE A 68 5.73 6.48 -3.00
CA PHE A 68 5.70 7.86 -2.50
C PHE A 68 5.29 8.86 -3.59
N HIS A 69 5.77 8.67 -4.82
CA HIS A 69 5.37 9.49 -5.96
C HIS A 69 3.86 9.39 -6.25
N LEU A 70 3.31 8.17 -6.24
CA LEU A 70 1.88 7.92 -6.45
C LEU A 70 1.01 8.50 -5.32
N LEU A 71 1.44 8.35 -4.06
CA LEU A 71 0.78 8.96 -2.91
C LEU A 71 0.81 10.50 -3.00
N ALA A 72 1.87 11.09 -3.54
CA ALA A 72 1.91 12.53 -3.79
C ALA A 72 0.93 12.98 -4.90
N LYS A 73 0.66 12.13 -5.90
CA LYS A 73 -0.43 12.38 -6.88
C LYS A 73 -1.80 12.31 -6.21
N GLU A 74 -1.99 11.34 -5.32
CA GLU A 74 -3.23 11.19 -4.53
C GLU A 74 -3.46 12.41 -3.64
N ASP A 75 -2.46 12.86 -2.89
CA ASP A 75 -2.52 14.07 -2.05
C ASP A 75 -2.98 15.29 -2.89
N LYS A 76 -2.42 15.50 -4.08
CA LYS A 76 -2.78 16.62 -4.99
C LYS A 76 -4.24 16.59 -5.44
N LEU A 77 -4.86 15.42 -5.58
CA LEU A 77 -6.30 15.32 -5.90
C LEU A 77 -7.19 15.81 -4.76
N TYR A 78 -6.71 15.74 -3.52
CA TYR A 78 -7.44 16.15 -2.32
C TYR A 78 -7.08 17.56 -1.82
N GLU A 79 -6.11 18.24 -2.45
CA GLU A 79 -5.73 19.62 -2.12
C GLU A 79 -6.70 20.68 -2.68
N GLY A 80 -7.51 20.36 -3.70
CA GLY A 80 -8.50 21.26 -4.30
C GLY A 80 -9.82 21.39 -3.51
N GLU A 81 -10.59 22.46 -3.77
CA GLU A 81 -11.93 22.64 -3.17
C GLU A 81 -12.98 21.66 -3.73
N GLU A 82 -12.74 21.11 -4.93
CA GLU A 82 -13.61 20.13 -5.60
C GLU A 82 -12.78 18.92 -6.03
N ILE A 83 -13.12 17.74 -5.51
CA ILE A 83 -12.48 16.48 -5.89
C ILE A 83 -13.07 16.05 -7.22
N THR A 84 -12.32 16.25 -8.31
CA THR A 84 -12.72 15.84 -9.66
C THR A 84 -12.03 14.53 -10.05
N GLY A 85 -12.76 13.41 -10.00
CA GLY A 85 -12.25 12.09 -10.39
C GLY A 85 -11.62 11.30 -9.24
N THR A 86 -10.95 10.20 -9.59
CA THR A 86 -10.27 9.27 -8.70
C THR A 86 -8.79 9.18 -9.06
N LEU A 87 -7.95 8.65 -8.16
CA LEU A 87 -6.54 8.41 -8.47
C LEU A 87 -6.34 7.55 -9.72
N ILE A 88 -7.27 6.61 -9.97
CA ILE A 88 -7.26 5.75 -11.16
C ILE A 88 -7.26 6.59 -12.45
N ASP A 89 -7.96 7.72 -12.47
CA ASP A 89 -8.12 8.56 -13.67
C ASP A 89 -6.85 9.32 -14.07
N VAL A 90 -5.88 9.44 -13.16
CA VAL A 90 -4.64 10.22 -13.36
C VAL A 90 -3.37 9.36 -13.34
N MET A 91 -3.50 8.05 -13.13
CA MET A 91 -2.38 7.11 -13.19
C MET A 91 -2.17 6.59 -14.60
N THR A 92 -0.91 6.40 -14.97
CA THR A 92 -0.58 5.62 -16.18
C THR A 92 -0.98 4.15 -15.98
N PRO A 93 -1.10 3.35 -17.06
CA PRO A 93 -1.41 1.93 -16.94
C PRO A 93 -0.43 1.17 -16.02
N SER A 94 0.88 1.44 -16.11
CA SER A 94 1.87 0.75 -15.27
C SER A 94 1.83 1.21 -13.81
N GLU A 95 1.56 2.50 -13.56
CA GLU A 95 1.34 3.04 -12.21
C GLU A 95 0.16 2.39 -11.53
N LEU A 96 -0.97 2.24 -12.25
CA LEU A 96 -2.17 1.60 -11.74
C LEU A 96 -1.91 0.15 -11.33
N LEU A 97 -1.08 -0.60 -12.06
CA LEU A 97 -0.74 -1.98 -11.71
C LEU A 97 0.09 -2.04 -10.42
N ILE A 98 1.12 -1.21 -10.28
CA ILE A 98 1.93 -1.15 -9.06
C ILE A 98 1.09 -0.68 -7.86
N TYR A 99 0.25 0.34 -8.04
CA TYR A 99 -0.64 0.82 -7.00
C TYR A 99 -1.68 -0.23 -6.60
N THR A 100 -2.17 -1.02 -7.55
CA THR A 100 -3.10 -2.12 -7.26
C THR A 100 -2.49 -3.17 -6.35
N ILE A 101 -1.22 -3.55 -6.56
CA ILE A 101 -0.50 -4.47 -5.65
C ILE A 101 -0.43 -3.87 -4.24
N TYR A 102 -0.12 -2.57 -4.14
CA TYR A 102 -0.09 -1.86 -2.87
C TYR A 102 -1.48 -1.83 -2.18
N GLN A 103 -2.56 -1.63 -2.93
CA GLN A 103 -3.93 -1.67 -2.40
C GLN A 103 -4.31 -3.07 -1.90
N VAL A 104 -3.86 -4.13 -2.58
CA VAL A 104 -4.01 -5.51 -2.07
C VAL A 104 -3.29 -5.67 -0.73
N GLU A 105 -2.02 -5.24 -0.61
CA GLU A 105 -1.28 -5.33 0.65
C GLU A 105 -1.96 -4.54 1.77
N LEU A 106 -2.31 -3.27 1.51
CA LEU A 106 -3.01 -2.41 2.47
C LEU A 106 -4.33 -3.00 2.96
N SER A 107 -5.10 -3.64 2.08
CA SER A 107 -6.39 -4.23 2.45
C SER A 107 -6.26 -5.33 3.50
N MET A 108 -5.06 -5.91 3.62
CA MET A 108 -4.70 -6.96 4.57
C MET A 108 -3.99 -6.44 5.82
N GLU A 109 -3.63 -5.15 5.86
CA GLU A 109 -2.99 -4.55 7.02
C GLU A 109 -3.99 -4.29 8.17
N GLY A 110 -3.47 -4.34 9.40
CA GLY A 110 -4.26 -4.14 10.62
C GLY A 110 -5.04 -5.37 11.07
N GLY A 111 -5.55 -5.35 12.31
CA GLY A 111 -6.12 -6.54 12.96
C GLY A 111 -7.41 -7.12 12.36
N ARG A 112 -7.94 -6.52 11.29
CA ARG A 112 -9.16 -6.98 10.58
C ARG A 112 -9.01 -6.92 9.04
N GLY A 113 -7.81 -6.67 8.52
CA GLY A 113 -7.55 -6.68 7.08
C GLY A 113 -7.62 -8.10 6.50
N SER A 114 -8.09 -8.23 5.26
CA SER A 114 -8.19 -9.51 4.55
C SER A 114 -8.48 -9.29 3.06
N LEU A 115 -8.36 -10.33 2.24
CA LEU A 115 -8.80 -10.27 0.84
C LEU A 115 -10.29 -9.99 0.69
N HIS A 116 -11.13 -10.35 1.68
CA HIS A 116 -12.52 -9.88 1.69
C HIS A 116 -12.58 -8.35 1.69
N SER A 117 -11.70 -7.67 2.43
CA SER A 117 -11.64 -6.19 2.42
C SER A 117 -11.27 -5.68 1.04
N PHE A 118 -10.30 -6.31 0.38
CA PHE A 118 -9.90 -5.94 -0.98
C PHE A 118 -11.07 -6.02 -1.97
N PHE A 119 -11.76 -7.16 -2.02
CA PHE A 119 -12.75 -7.41 -3.06
C PHE A 119 -14.09 -6.69 -2.83
N ILE A 120 -14.45 -6.40 -1.57
CA ILE A 120 -15.82 -5.98 -1.23
C ILE A 120 -15.90 -4.53 -0.72
N LYS A 121 -14.82 -3.98 -0.15
CA LYS A 121 -14.89 -2.70 0.58
C LYS A 121 -14.13 -1.59 -0.14
N GLU A 122 -14.76 -0.42 -0.25
CA GLU A 122 -14.09 0.81 -0.63
C GLU A 122 -13.02 1.20 0.42
N PRO A 123 -11.90 1.80 -0.01
CA PRO A 123 -11.57 2.15 -1.40
C PRO A 123 -10.97 0.98 -2.22
N TYR A 124 -10.64 -0.15 -1.58
CA TYR A 124 -9.86 -1.22 -2.19
C TYR A 124 -10.52 -1.88 -3.39
N CYS A 125 -11.84 -2.10 -3.33
CA CYS A 125 -12.58 -2.79 -4.39
C CYS A 125 -12.58 -2.04 -5.73
N LEU A 126 -12.26 -0.74 -5.75
CA LEU A 126 -12.05 0.03 -6.98
C LEU A 126 -10.91 -0.53 -7.83
N TYR A 127 -9.93 -1.19 -7.21
CA TYR A 127 -8.76 -1.75 -7.87
C TYR A 127 -8.91 -3.22 -8.26
N ARG A 128 -10.02 -3.86 -7.88
CA ARG A 128 -10.32 -5.26 -8.20
C ARG A 128 -10.14 -5.62 -9.68
N PRO A 129 -10.62 -4.82 -10.66
CA PRO A 129 -10.48 -5.18 -12.08
C PRO A 129 -9.03 -5.28 -12.57
N TYR A 130 -8.07 -4.75 -11.81
CA TYR A 130 -6.66 -4.71 -12.17
C TYR A 130 -5.82 -5.73 -11.42
N ALA A 131 -6.37 -6.38 -10.38
CA ALA A 131 -5.61 -7.19 -9.43
C ALA A 131 -4.86 -8.35 -10.09
N ILE A 132 -5.53 -9.14 -10.93
CA ILE A 132 -4.94 -10.29 -11.62
C ILE A 132 -3.81 -9.81 -12.54
N LYS A 133 -4.12 -8.84 -13.41
CA LYS A 133 -3.16 -8.25 -14.35
C LYS A 133 -1.95 -7.64 -13.65
N ALA A 134 -2.14 -7.05 -12.47
CA ALA A 134 -1.06 -6.45 -11.71
C ALA A 134 -0.04 -7.49 -11.24
N PHE A 135 -0.49 -8.63 -10.70
CA PHE A 135 0.41 -9.72 -10.30
C PHE A 135 1.05 -10.43 -11.50
N GLU A 136 0.34 -10.56 -12.62
CA GLU A 136 0.93 -11.08 -13.86
C GLU A 136 2.04 -10.18 -14.40
N ALA A 137 1.84 -8.86 -14.37
CA ALA A 137 2.82 -7.89 -14.86
C ALA A 137 4.15 -7.91 -14.11
N VAL A 138 4.14 -8.32 -12.83
CA VAL A 138 5.35 -8.47 -12.00
C VAL A 138 5.77 -9.95 -11.86
N ASP A 139 5.49 -10.79 -12.86
CA ASP A 139 5.90 -12.21 -12.91
C ASP A 139 5.49 -13.01 -11.65
N CYS A 140 4.33 -12.71 -11.06
CA CYS A 140 3.77 -13.37 -9.88
C CYS A 140 2.52 -14.19 -10.23
N HIS A 141 2.64 -15.10 -11.21
CA HIS A 141 1.52 -15.87 -11.76
C HIS A 141 0.78 -16.74 -10.74
N GLU A 142 1.47 -17.37 -9.78
CA GLU A 142 0.81 -18.16 -8.74
C GLU A 142 -0.10 -17.28 -7.86
N ILE A 143 0.33 -16.04 -7.56
CA ILE A 143 -0.51 -15.09 -6.84
C ILE A 143 -1.69 -14.66 -7.71
N ALA A 144 -1.47 -14.42 -9.01
CA ALA A 144 -2.56 -14.08 -9.94
C ALA A 144 -3.63 -15.19 -10.02
N GLU A 145 -3.22 -16.45 -9.99
CA GLU A 145 -4.13 -17.60 -9.94
C GLU A 145 -4.94 -17.62 -8.64
N LEU A 146 -4.28 -17.43 -7.49
CA LEU A 146 -4.96 -17.29 -6.20
C LEU A 146 -5.98 -16.15 -6.21
N MET A 147 -5.60 -14.99 -6.75
CA MET A 147 -6.47 -13.81 -6.86
C MET A 147 -7.68 -14.09 -7.77
N THR A 148 -7.49 -14.85 -8.84
CA THR A 148 -8.58 -15.28 -9.73
C THR A 148 -9.60 -16.15 -8.99
N ALA A 149 -9.12 -17.11 -8.18
CA ALA A 149 -10.01 -17.96 -7.38
C ALA A 149 -10.75 -17.16 -6.29
N ALA A 150 -10.05 -16.23 -5.63
CA ALA A 150 -10.66 -15.36 -4.63
C ALA A 150 -11.70 -14.39 -5.25
N GLU A 151 -11.46 -13.90 -6.46
CA GLU A 151 -12.42 -13.07 -7.19
C GLU A 151 -13.69 -13.85 -7.53
N LYS A 152 -13.58 -15.11 -7.97
CA LYS A 152 -14.76 -15.96 -8.24
C LYS A 152 -15.63 -16.09 -6.99
N LEU A 153 -15.02 -16.33 -5.83
CA LEU A 153 -15.75 -16.36 -4.56
C LEU A 153 -16.43 -15.01 -4.26
N ALA A 154 -15.76 -13.89 -4.52
CA ALA A 154 -16.35 -12.56 -4.35
C ALA A 154 -17.58 -12.34 -5.25
N VAL A 155 -17.50 -12.69 -6.54
CA VAL A 155 -18.62 -12.61 -7.49
C VAL A 155 -19.81 -13.44 -7.00
N MET A 156 -19.58 -14.70 -6.60
CA MET A 156 -20.65 -15.58 -6.12
C MET A 156 -21.36 -14.99 -4.91
N ILE A 157 -20.61 -14.41 -3.97
CA ILE A 157 -21.17 -13.74 -2.78
C ILE A 157 -21.99 -12.50 -3.18
N GLU A 158 -21.48 -11.67 -4.09
CA GLU A 158 -22.18 -10.47 -4.56
C GLU A 158 -23.49 -10.80 -5.29
N ASN A 159 -23.50 -11.90 -6.05
CA ASN A 159 -24.67 -12.35 -6.81
C ASN A 159 -25.64 -13.22 -6.00
N GLU A 160 -25.36 -13.47 -4.72
CA GLU A 160 -26.12 -14.41 -3.86
C GLU A 160 -26.22 -15.82 -4.47
N GLU A 161 -25.19 -16.25 -5.21
CA GLU A 161 -25.10 -17.57 -5.83
C GLU A 161 -24.70 -18.66 -4.83
N GLU A 162 -25.08 -19.90 -5.11
CA GLU A 162 -24.53 -21.05 -4.39
C GLU A 162 -23.02 -21.12 -4.67
N ILE A 163 -22.21 -21.26 -3.61
CA ILE A 163 -20.76 -21.27 -3.73
C ILE A 163 -20.32 -22.56 -4.41
N GLU A 164 -20.11 -22.49 -5.72
CA GLU A 164 -19.62 -23.58 -6.56
C GLU A 164 -18.18 -23.30 -7.01
N LEU A 165 -17.23 -23.58 -6.13
CA LEU A 165 -15.81 -23.58 -6.50
C LEU A 165 -15.44 -24.94 -7.11
N ASP A 166 -14.49 -24.92 -8.04
CA ASP A 166 -13.96 -26.13 -8.67
C ASP A 166 -13.27 -27.00 -7.61
N GLU A 167 -13.94 -28.08 -7.19
CA GLU A 167 -13.47 -29.00 -6.15
C GLU A 167 -12.15 -29.68 -6.49
N ASP A 168 -11.82 -29.79 -7.79
CA ASP A 168 -10.58 -30.37 -8.28
C ASP A 168 -9.44 -29.33 -8.34
N SER A 169 -9.74 -28.05 -8.11
CA SER A 169 -8.73 -26.97 -8.01
C SER A 169 -8.11 -26.89 -6.61
N ASP A 170 -6.89 -26.38 -6.54
CA ASP A 170 -6.17 -26.14 -5.27
C ASP A 170 -6.94 -25.21 -4.31
N TYR A 171 -7.90 -24.44 -4.82
CA TYR A 171 -8.68 -23.45 -4.08
C TYR A 171 -10.16 -23.82 -3.91
N GLY A 172 -10.59 -25.03 -4.32
CA GLY A 172 -11.99 -25.45 -4.36
C GLY A 172 -12.75 -25.41 -3.02
N LYS A 173 -12.03 -25.29 -1.90
CA LYS A 173 -12.59 -25.25 -0.54
C LYS A 173 -12.22 -24.00 0.25
N TYR A 174 -11.57 -23.04 -0.40
CA TYR A 174 -11.05 -21.85 0.27
C TYR A 174 -12.17 -20.86 0.56
N ASN A 175 -12.16 -20.30 1.78
CA ASN A 175 -12.83 -19.05 2.08
C ASN A 175 -11.84 -17.87 2.07
N PHE A 176 -12.30 -16.64 2.27
CA PHE A 176 -11.42 -15.47 2.28
C PHE A 176 -10.31 -15.50 3.34
N SER A 177 -10.50 -16.19 4.47
CA SER A 177 -9.45 -16.35 5.48
C SER A 177 -8.33 -17.24 4.97
N ASP A 178 -8.67 -18.33 4.27
CA ASP A 178 -7.70 -19.24 3.64
C ASP A 178 -6.94 -18.51 2.54
N PHE A 179 -7.66 -17.80 1.65
CA PHE A 179 -7.05 -16.98 0.61
C PHE A 179 -6.11 -15.92 1.18
N THR A 180 -6.53 -15.21 2.23
CA THR A 180 -5.70 -14.18 2.89
C THR A 180 -4.43 -14.80 3.47
N SER A 181 -4.53 -15.96 4.12
CA SER A 181 -3.39 -16.64 4.73
C SER A 181 -2.39 -17.12 3.68
N SER A 182 -2.88 -17.71 2.60
CA SER A 182 -2.05 -18.16 1.48
C SER A 182 -1.40 -16.98 0.75
N LEU A 183 -2.15 -15.90 0.47
CA LEU A 183 -1.58 -14.69 -0.14
C LEU A 183 -0.46 -14.08 0.72
N LEU A 184 -0.66 -13.94 2.03
CA LEU A 184 0.37 -13.44 2.94
C LEU A 184 1.63 -14.32 2.95
N SER A 185 1.48 -15.64 2.79
CA SER A 185 2.61 -16.55 2.65
C SER A 185 3.34 -16.34 1.33
N MET A 186 2.59 -16.27 0.23
CA MET A 186 3.14 -16.11 -1.12
C MET A 186 3.85 -14.78 -1.31
N LEU A 187 3.29 -13.68 -0.81
CA LEU A 187 3.95 -12.35 -0.85
C LEU A 187 5.31 -12.35 -0.15
N LYS A 188 5.45 -13.09 0.96
CA LYS A 188 6.72 -13.21 1.68
C LYS A 188 7.78 -13.99 0.92
N SER A 189 7.39 -14.98 0.11
CA SER A 189 8.32 -15.86 -0.60
C SER A 189 8.52 -15.50 -2.08
N SER A 190 7.65 -14.70 -2.69
CA SER A 190 7.64 -14.43 -4.12
C SER A 190 8.77 -13.52 -4.61
N GLY A 191 9.40 -12.78 -3.69
CA GLY A 191 10.33 -11.71 -4.05
C GLY A 191 9.66 -10.57 -4.82
N ILE A 192 8.36 -10.34 -4.58
CA ILE A 192 7.52 -9.39 -5.33
C ILE A 192 8.13 -7.99 -5.41
N VAL A 193 8.80 -7.51 -4.35
CA VAL A 193 9.46 -6.20 -4.35
C VAL A 193 10.51 -6.10 -5.46
N ASN A 194 11.36 -7.11 -5.62
CA ASN A 194 12.39 -7.12 -6.66
C ASN A 194 11.79 -7.25 -8.06
N LYS A 195 10.72 -8.05 -8.20
CA LYS A 195 10.02 -8.21 -9.48
C LYS A 195 9.26 -6.93 -9.87
N ALA A 196 8.65 -6.25 -8.91
CA ALA A 196 8.02 -4.94 -9.10
C ALA A 196 9.06 -3.89 -9.49
N ALA A 197 10.22 -3.85 -8.83
CA ALA A 197 11.31 -2.96 -9.21
C ALA A 197 11.77 -3.21 -10.66
N LYS A 198 11.93 -4.48 -11.07
CA LYS A 198 12.24 -4.84 -12.46
C LYS A 198 11.17 -4.34 -13.43
N PHE A 199 9.90 -4.59 -13.15
CA PHE A 199 8.79 -4.09 -13.98
C PHE A 199 8.81 -2.56 -14.11
N ILE A 200 9.04 -1.85 -13.00
CA ILE A 200 9.15 -0.39 -12.97
C ILE A 200 10.30 0.08 -13.88
N ARG A 201 11.47 -0.57 -13.82
CA ARG A 201 12.62 -0.25 -14.70
C ARG A 201 12.29 -0.41 -16.17
N GLU A 202 11.65 -1.52 -16.53
CA GLU A 202 11.28 -1.83 -17.91
C GLU A 202 10.23 -0.86 -18.48
N ASN A 203 9.47 -0.19 -17.60
CA ASN A 203 8.39 0.74 -17.95
C ASN A 203 8.66 2.17 -17.44
N LYS A 204 9.93 2.59 -17.36
CA LYS A 204 10.36 3.89 -16.79
C LYS A 204 9.48 5.09 -17.14
N ASN A 205 9.12 5.24 -18.42
CA ASN A 205 8.39 6.41 -18.92
C ASN A 205 7.00 6.57 -18.30
N ASP A 206 6.42 5.49 -17.79
CA ASP A 206 5.11 5.50 -17.15
C ASP A 206 5.16 6.00 -15.70
N PHE A 207 6.35 6.08 -15.10
CA PHE A 207 6.55 6.41 -13.69
C PHE A 207 7.26 7.75 -13.45
N ILE A 208 7.71 8.43 -14.51
CA ILE A 208 8.41 9.70 -14.39
C ILE A 208 7.50 10.87 -14.74
N ASP A 209 7.70 11.99 -14.04
CA ASP A 209 7.05 13.23 -14.42
C ASP A 209 7.61 13.72 -15.77
N LEU A 210 6.73 14.15 -16.68
CA LEU A 210 7.15 14.82 -17.91
C LEU A 210 7.93 16.09 -17.53
N GLU A 211 9.19 16.15 -17.94
CA GLU A 211 9.99 17.37 -17.79
C GLU A 211 9.34 18.46 -18.64
N VAL A 212 8.78 19.48 -17.98
CA VAL A 212 8.33 20.69 -18.68
C VAL A 212 9.59 21.40 -19.14
N THR A 213 9.96 21.23 -20.42
CA THR A 213 10.94 22.10 -21.06
C THR A 213 10.31 23.49 -21.14
N THR A 214 10.62 24.36 -20.17
CA THR A 214 10.35 25.79 -20.30
C THR A 214 11.25 26.36 -21.40
N ASP A 215 10.83 26.20 -22.65
CA ASP A 215 11.29 26.99 -23.79
C ASP A 215 10.66 28.39 -23.73
N GLU A 216 10.95 29.13 -22.66
CA GLU A 216 10.72 30.58 -22.59
C GLU A 216 11.92 31.26 -21.91
N GLN A 217 13.10 31.10 -22.51
CA GLN A 217 14.16 32.08 -22.40
C GLN A 217 14.65 32.44 -23.80
N THR A 218 14.73 33.75 -24.06
CA THR A 218 15.03 34.45 -25.32
C THR A 218 13.81 34.60 -26.25
N THR A 219 13.30 35.80 -26.56
CA THR A 219 13.95 37.10 -26.74
C THR A 219 13.04 38.25 -26.30
N GLY A 220 13.55 39.06 -25.38
CA GLY A 220 12.89 40.29 -24.92
C GLY A 220 13.91 41.27 -24.37
N THR A 221 15.00 41.49 -25.12
CA THR A 221 15.94 42.59 -24.87
C THR A 221 15.78 43.62 -25.97
N GLU A 222 15.28 44.79 -25.57
CA GLU A 222 15.57 46.15 -26.05
C GLU A 222 15.79 46.38 -27.56
N VAL A 223 14.92 47.18 -28.19
CA VAL A 223 15.10 48.63 -28.46
C VAL A 223 13.73 49.31 -28.59
#